data_AF-A0A2E0I9Y5-F1
#
_entry.id   AF-A0A2E0I9Y5-F1
#
_cell.length_a   1.000
_cell.length_b   1.000
_cell.length_c   1.000
_cell.angle_alpha   90.00
_cell.angle_beta   90.00
_cell.angle_gamma   90.00
#
_symmetry.space_group_name_H-M   'P 1'
#
loop_
_entity.id
_entity.type
_entity.pdbx_description
1 polymer ?
#
loop_
_entity_poly.entity_id
_entity_poly.type
_entity_poly.pdbx_seq_one_letter_code
_entity_poly.pdbx_strand_id
1 'polypeptide(L)'
;MKEIERHEAEDAVRKILQYLEVDAKREGLEETPKRVIDSFDEIFAGYKQKPSEVLSSTFNEIPLCFISSISLSKILFLIPSKLFVSLSFTK
;
A
#
# COMPACT_ATOMS: atom_id res chain seq x y z
N MET A 1 -2.14 -17.55 16.53
CA MET A 1 -2.47 -16.15 16.17
C MET A 1 -3.92 -16.19 15.68
N LYS A 2 -4.83 -15.40 16.26
CA LYS A 2 -6.24 -15.42 15.84
C LYS A 2 -6.34 -14.76 14.46
N GLU A 3 -6.82 -15.49 13.47
CA GLU A 3 -7.16 -14.91 12.17
C GLU A 3 -8.42 -14.07 12.35
N ILE A 4 -8.34 -12.79 12.00
CA ILE A 4 -9.43 -11.83 12.16
C ILE A 4 -10.22 -11.84 10.85
N GLU A 5 -11.51 -12.13 10.93
CA GLU A 5 -12.39 -12.07 9.77
C GLU A 5 -12.63 -10.62 9.34
N ARG A 6 -12.90 -10.40 8.05
CA ARG A 6 -13.13 -9.07 7.49
C ARG A 6 -14.21 -8.26 8.24
N HIS A 7 -15.28 -8.92 8.66
CA HIS A 7 -16.36 -8.28 9.40
C HIS A 7 -15.90 -7.76 10.78
N GLU A 8 -15.04 -8.51 11.48
CA GLU A 8 -14.47 -8.09 12.77
C GLU A 8 -13.61 -6.82 12.59
N ALA A 9 -12.88 -6.73 11.47
CA ALA A 9 -12.07 -5.55 11.14
C ALA A 9 -12.95 -4.32 10.84
N GLU A 10 -14.01 -4.47 10.06
CA GLU A 10 -14.98 -3.39 9.77
C GLU A 10 -15.66 -2.89 11.06
N ASP A 11 -16.02 -3.80 11.97
CA ASP A 11 -16.57 -3.43 13.28
C ASP A 11 -15.58 -2.66 14.16
N ALA A 12 -14.30 -2.99 14.11
CA ALA A 12 -13.27 -2.23 14.80
C ALA A 12 -13.19 -0.78 14.27
N VAL A 13 -13.25 -0.60 12.94
CA VAL A 13 -13.29 0.73 12.31
C VAL A 13 -14.55 1.48 12.72
N ARG A 14 -15.70 0.82 12.77
CA ARG A 14 -16.96 1.41 13.23
C ARG A 14 -16.87 1.92 14.68
N LYS A 15 -16.21 1.18 15.58
CA LYS A 15 -15.95 1.62 16.95
C LYS A 15 -15.05 2.85 17.02
N ILE A 16 -14.01 2.92 16.17
CA ILE A 16 -13.15 4.10 16.07
C ILE A 16 -13.96 5.31 15.60
N LEU A 17 -14.82 5.15 14.59
CA LEU A 17 -15.68 6.22 14.10
C LEU A 17 -16.66 6.72 15.18
N GLN A 18 -17.26 5.81 15.95
CA GLN A 18 -18.13 6.15 17.09
C GLN A 18 -17.38 6.87 18.22
N TYR A 19 -16.09 6.62 18.37
CA TYR A 19 -15.25 7.35 19.34
C TYR A 19 -14.95 8.78 18.87
N LEU A 20 -14.79 8.99 17.55
CA LEU A 20 -14.44 10.28 16.97
C LEU A 20 -15.65 11.20 16.73
N GLU A 21 -16.81 10.63 16.39
CA GLU A 21 -18.03 11.38 16.10
C GLU A 21 -19.21 10.84 16.94
N VAL A 22 -20.04 11.76 17.44
CA VAL A 22 -21.22 11.44 18.26
C VAL A 22 -22.33 10.75 17.45
N ASP A 23 -22.41 10.99 16.13
CA ASP A 23 -23.46 10.45 15.25
C ASP A 23 -22.90 9.62 14.07
N ALA A 24 -22.37 8.44 14.41
CA ALA A 24 -21.79 7.50 13.45
C ALA A 24 -22.83 6.74 12.59
N LYS A 25 -24.13 7.09 12.69
CA LYS A 25 -25.23 6.45 11.94
C LYS A 25 -25.73 7.29 10.74
N ARG A 26 -25.06 8.40 10.41
CA ARG A 26 -25.40 9.16 9.21
C ARG A 26 -25.18 8.31 7.94
N GLU A 27 -26.06 8.48 6.95
CA GLU A 27 -26.04 7.72 5.66
C GLU A 27 -24.65 7.70 5.01
N GLY A 28 -23.91 8.81 5.08
CA GLY A 28 -22.56 8.91 4.52
C GLY A 28 -21.46 8.13 5.26
N LEU A 29 -21.72 7.62 6.47
CA LEU A 29 -20.75 6.87 7.29
C LEU A 29 -20.95 5.36 7.32
N GLU A 30 -22.12 4.86 6.92
CA GLU A 30 -22.40 3.42 6.99
C GLU A 30 -21.44 2.59 6.11
N GLU A 31 -21.11 3.11 4.92
CA GLU A 31 -20.16 2.50 3.98
C GLU A 31 -18.69 2.85 4.26
N THR A 32 -18.41 3.71 5.25
CA THR A 32 -17.04 4.14 5.55
C THR A 32 -16.15 3.01 6.08
N PRO A 33 -16.59 2.14 7.02
CA PRO A 33 -15.80 1.00 7.48
C PRO A 33 -15.32 0.11 6.32
N LYS A 34 -16.21 -0.19 5.37
CA LYS A 34 -15.90 -1.00 4.20
C LYS A 34 -14.82 -0.37 3.32
N ARG A 35 -14.99 0.93 2.98
CA ARG A 35 -14.01 1.69 2.19
C ARG A 35 -12.62 1.75 2.86
N VAL A 36 -12.58 1.85 4.19
CA VAL A 36 -11.32 1.85 4.94
C VAL A 36 -10.61 0.50 4.84
N ILE A 37 -11.35 -0.60 5.02
CA ILE A 37 -10.76 -1.95 4.89
C ILE A 37 -10.29 -2.21 3.45
N ASP A 38 -11.07 -1.83 2.43
CA ASP A 38 -10.65 -1.95 1.03
C ASP A 38 -9.35 -1.16 0.76
N SER A 39 -9.24 0.06 1.29
CA SER A 39 -8.03 0.87 1.17
C SER A 39 -6.83 0.24 1.87
N PHE A 40 -7.05 -0.41 3.02
CA PHE A 40 -5.99 -1.12 3.74
C PHE A 40 -5.52 -2.35 2.98
N ASP A 41 -6.43 -3.09 2.36
CA ASP A 41 -6.06 -4.24 1.52
C ASP A 41 -5.14 -3.79 0.36
N GLU A 42 -5.37 -2.62 -0.24
CA GLU A 42 -4.50 -2.05 -1.27
C GLU A 42 -3.15 -1.57 -0.72
N ILE A 43 -3.16 -0.73 0.32
CA ILE A 43 -1.94 -0.13 0.89
C ILE A 43 -1.00 -1.20 1.45
N PHE A 44 -1.56 -2.25 2.06
CA PHE A 44 -0.80 -3.32 2.71
C PHE A 44 -0.64 -4.57 1.81
N ALA A 45 -1.11 -4.55 0.56
CA ALA A 45 -0.97 -5.67 -0.39
C ALA A 45 0.49 -6.13 -0.53
N GLY A 46 1.45 -5.20 -0.45
CA GLY A 46 2.87 -5.47 -0.57
C GLY A 46 3.42 -6.43 0.49
N TYR A 47 2.82 -6.51 1.69
CA TYR A 47 3.26 -7.46 2.72
C TYR A 47 2.97 -8.92 2.36
N LYS A 48 2.01 -9.17 1.46
CA LYS A 48 1.69 -10.50 0.94
C LYS A 48 2.53 -10.89 -0.27
N GLN A 49 3.36 -9.97 -0.79
CA GLN A 49 4.19 -10.17 -1.98
C GLN A 49 5.66 -10.33 -1.60
N LYS A 50 6.41 -11.16 -2.35
CA LYS A 50 7.86 -11.27 -2.17
C LYS A 50 8.59 -10.31 -3.11
N PRO A 51 9.47 -9.43 -2.59
CA PRO A 51 10.18 -8.46 -3.41
C PRO A 51 11.09 -9.13 -4.45
N SER A 52 11.62 -10.32 -4.17
CA SER A 52 12.45 -11.09 -5.11
C SER A 52 11.69 -11.53 -6.37
N GLU A 53 10.39 -11.82 -6.24
CA GLU A 53 9.54 -12.22 -7.36
C GLU A 53 9.16 -11.01 -8.22
N VAL A 54 9.01 -9.83 -7.61
CA VAL A 54 8.72 -8.58 -8.33
C VAL A 54 9.96 -8.05 -9.07
N LEU A 55 11.16 -8.25 -8.51
CA LEU A 55 12.42 -7.75 -9.07
C LEU A 55 13.11 -8.72 -10.04
N SER A 56 12.54 -9.90 -10.30
CA SER A 56 13.18 -10.93 -11.13
C SER A 56 13.10 -10.67 -12.65
N SER A 57 12.45 -9.60 -13.09
CA SER A 57 12.37 -9.23 -14.51
C SER A 57 13.71 -8.70 -15.01
N THR A 58 14.58 -9.60 -15.50
CA THR A 58 15.79 -9.26 -16.25
C THR A 58 15.46 -8.91 -17.70
N PHE A 59 15.77 -7.67 -18.11
CA PHE A 59 15.70 -7.24 -19.51
C PHE A 59 16.77 -8.00 -20.33
N ASN A 60 16.36 -9.08 -21.02
CA ASN A 60 17.28 -9.93 -21.80
C ASN A 60 17.43 -9.51 -23.27
N GLU A 61 16.86 -8.38 -23.71
CA GLU A 61 16.86 -8.01 -25.13
C GLU A 61 17.54 -6.67 -25.41
N ILE A 62 18.87 -6.58 -25.25
CA ILE A 62 19.65 -5.57 -25.98
C ILE A 62 21.04 -6.16 -26.35
N PRO A 63 21.20 -6.79 -27.54
CA PRO A 63 22.49 -7.33 -27.95
C PRO A 63 23.54 -6.27 -28.31
N LEU A 64 23.17 -5.00 -28.50
CA LEU A 64 24.11 -3.93 -28.85
C LEU A 64 23.67 -2.58 -28.31
N CYS A 65 23.95 -2.29 -27.04
CA CYS A 65 24.11 -0.91 -26.59
C CYS A 65 24.98 -0.89 -25.33
N PHE A 66 26.11 -0.20 -25.38
CA PHE A 66 26.88 0.16 -24.20
C PHE A 66 26.00 1.06 -23.32
N ILE A 67 25.38 0.50 -22.28
CA ILE A 67 24.60 1.30 -21.33
C ILE A 67 25.54 1.70 -20.19
N SER A 68 26.10 2.89 -20.29
CA SER A 68 27.01 3.45 -19.28
C SER A 68 26.31 3.82 -17.96
N SER A 69 24.97 3.92 -17.94
CA SER A 69 24.17 4.12 -16.72
C SER A 69 22.66 4.02 -17.04
N ILE A 70 21.86 3.42 -16.15
CA ILE A 70 20.39 3.49 -16.16
C ILE A 70 19.97 4.21 -14.89
N SER A 71 19.31 5.37 -15.01
CA SER A 71 18.82 6.14 -13.86
C SER A 71 17.31 6.13 -13.81
N LEU A 72 16.75 5.54 -12.75
CA LEU A 72 15.32 5.59 -12.42
C LEU A 72 15.11 6.72 -11.42
N SER A 73 14.60 7.86 -11.91
CA SER A 73 14.52 9.10 -11.13
C SER A 73 13.12 9.40 -10.56
N LYS A 74 12.09 8.64 -10.92
CA LYS A 74 10.70 8.91 -10.53
C LYS A 74 10.00 7.69 -9.95
N ILE A 75 10.54 7.16 -8.85
CA ILE A 75 9.84 6.16 -8.04
C ILE A 75 9.22 6.89 -6.85
N LEU A 76 7.89 7.02 -6.87
CA LEU A 76 7.13 7.65 -5.80
C LEU A 76 6.80 6.61 -4.73
N PHE A 77 7.32 6.79 -3.52
CA PHE A 77 6.98 5.97 -2.37
C PHE A 77 6.01 6.69 -1.45
N LEU A 78 4.92 6.02 -1.08
CA LEU A 78 4.02 6.45 -0.01
C LEU A 78 4.46 5.77 1.29
N ILE A 79 5.25 6.46 2.11
CA ILE A 79 5.71 5.95 3.41
C ILE A 79 4.88 6.62 4.51
N PRO A 80 4.08 5.88 5.30
CA PRO A 80 3.15 6.47 6.27
C PRO A 80 3.85 7.21 7.44
N SER A 81 5.16 7.06 7.61
CA SER A 81 5.90 7.64 8.73
C SER A 81 6.95 8.70 8.35
N LYS A 82 7.32 8.87 7.07
CA LYS A 82 8.32 9.88 6.66
C LYS A 82 8.06 10.46 5.27
N LEU A 83 8.01 11.79 5.26
CA LEU A 83 8.06 12.69 4.11
C LEU A 83 9.04 12.17 3.03
N PHE A 84 8.54 11.97 1.81
CA PHE A 84 9.25 11.80 0.54
C PHE A 84 10.73 11.37 0.64
N VAL A 85 10.99 10.06 0.49
CA VAL A 85 12.36 9.56 0.29
C VAL A 85 12.56 9.30 -1.20
N SER A 86 13.34 10.17 -1.86
CA SER A 86 13.89 9.91 -3.19
C SER A 86 15.03 8.91 -3.04
N LEU A 87 14.75 7.63 -3.28
CA LEU A 87 15.79 6.60 -3.38
C LEU A 87 16.36 6.60 -4.81
N SER A 88 17.53 7.21 -4.96
CA SER A 88 18.33 7.08 -6.18
C SER A 88 19.09 5.75 -6.13
N PHE A 89 18.57 4.73 -6.81
CA PHE A 89 19.33 3.50 -7.05
C PHE A 89 20.41 3.79 -8.10
N THR A 90 21.66 3.91 -7.66
CA THR A 90 22.84 3.83 -8.53
C THR A 90 23.34 2.39 -8.50
N LYS A 91 23.43 1.77 -9.67
CA LYS A 91 24.18 0.55 -9.88
C LYS A 91 25.54 0.91 -10.45
#